data_AF-A0A7G9YN75-F1
#
_entry.id   AF-A0A7G9YN75-F1
#
_cell.length_a   1.000
_cell.length_b   1.000
_cell.length_c   1.000
_cell.angle_alpha   90.00
_cell.angle_beta   90.00
_cell.angle_gamma   90.00
#
_symmetry.space_group_name_H-M   'P 1'
#
loop_
_entity.id
_entity.type
_entity.pdbx_description
1 polymer ?
#
loop_
_entity_poly.entity_id
_entity_poly.type
_entity_poly.pdbx_seq_one_letter_code
_entity_poly.pdbx_strand_id
1 'polypeptide(L)'
;MKYQDVENIRLAMDNLNTRKEKLFYEAGSVDEAERILNKIKIHYTPTHASWLNAVEIEINVLDIECTDRRIEDMGILVITKFSSMHA
;
A
#
# COMPACT_ATOMS: atom_id res chain seq x y z
N MET A 1 3.26 3.07 18.28
CA MET A 1 3.34 2.89 16.80
C MET A 1 4.71 2.29 16.49
N LYS A 2 4.79 1.17 15.75
CA LYS A 2 5.97 0.25 15.69
C LYS A 2 7.30 0.90 15.21
N TYR A 3 7.25 2.10 14.64
CA TYR A 3 8.40 2.81 14.08
C TYR A 3 8.49 4.26 14.60
N GLN A 4 8.19 4.50 15.89
CA GLN A 4 8.23 5.86 16.44
C GLN A 4 9.65 6.44 16.49
N ASP A 5 10.64 5.59 16.76
CA ASP A 5 12.03 6.02 17.00
C ASP A 5 12.90 6.05 15.74
N VAL A 6 12.33 5.72 14.57
CA VAL A 6 13.08 5.81 13.31
C VAL A 6 13.18 7.27 12.87
N GLU A 7 14.34 7.61 12.34
CA GLU A 7 14.61 8.94 11.79
C GLU A 7 13.89 9.14 10.46
N ASN A 8 13.89 8.11 9.59
CA ASN A 8 13.27 8.15 8.28
C ASN A 8 12.57 6.83 7.92
N ILE A 9 11.43 6.94 7.27
CA ILE A 9 10.63 5.87 6.68
C ILE A 9 10.65 6.07 5.16
N ARG A 10 11.17 5.10 4.41
CA ARG A 10 11.10 5.11 2.96
C ARG A 10 9.79 4.47 2.52
N LEU A 11 8.94 5.25 1.86
CA LEU A 11 7.65 4.79 1.36
C LEU A 11 7.73 4.61 -0.16
N ALA A 12 7.72 3.37 -0.63
CA ALA A 12 7.52 3.08 -2.05
C ALA A 12 6.03 3.20 -2.39
N MET A 13 5.70 4.03 -3.37
CA MET A 13 4.31 4.32 -3.70
C MET A 13 4.12 4.37 -5.22
N ASP A 14 2.92 4.05 -5.70
CA ASP A 14 2.62 4.26 -7.12
C ASP A 14 2.64 5.76 -7.47
N ASN A 15 2.86 6.06 -8.74
CA ASN A 15 2.90 7.42 -9.27
C ASN A 15 1.54 7.84 -9.84
N LEU A 16 0.50 7.77 -9.00
CA LEU A 16 -0.85 8.20 -9.37
C LEU A 16 -1.10 9.65 -8.93
N ASN A 17 -1.67 10.47 -9.81
CA ASN A 17 -1.89 11.91 -9.61
C ASN A 17 -2.75 12.27 -8.38
N THR A 18 -3.48 11.32 -7.81
CA THR A 18 -4.29 11.51 -6.60
C THR A 18 -3.47 11.37 -5.32
N ARG A 19 -2.28 10.78 -5.35
CA ARG A 19 -1.44 10.59 -4.18
C ARG A 19 -0.54 11.79 -3.95
N LYS A 20 -1.03 12.74 -3.14
CA LYS A 20 -0.33 13.97 -2.79
C LYS A 20 -0.18 14.08 -1.28
N GLU A 21 0.87 14.77 -0.83
CA GLU A 21 1.08 15.08 0.60
C GLU A 21 -0.14 15.77 1.24
N LYS A 22 -0.91 16.51 0.44
CA LYS A 22 -2.19 17.13 0.84
C LYS A 22 -3.16 16.13 1.52
N LEU A 23 -3.14 14.86 1.12
CA LEU A 23 -4.00 13.83 1.71
C LEU A 23 -3.69 13.58 3.19
N PHE A 24 -2.44 13.78 3.64
CA PHE A 24 -2.09 13.63 5.06
C PHE A 24 -2.77 14.69 5.92
N TYR A 25 -2.86 15.92 5.41
CA TYR A 25 -3.57 17.01 6.08
C TYR A 25 -5.09 16.86 6.04
N GLU A 26 -5.63 16.17 5.03
CA GLU A 26 -7.08 15.88 4.95
C GLU A 26 -7.48 14.72 5.87
N ALA A 27 -6.56 13.78 6.15
CA ALA A 27 -6.81 12.60 6.96
C ALA A 27 -6.61 12.80 8.48
N GLY A 28 -5.88 13.84 8.89
CA GLY A 28 -5.47 14.04 10.29
C GLY A 28 -5.40 15.51 10.70
N SER A 29 -4.91 15.75 11.92
CA SER A 29 -4.56 17.11 12.34
C SER A 29 -3.32 17.59 11.60
N VAL A 30 -3.15 18.91 11.49
CA VAL A 30 -1.96 19.52 10.89
C VAL A 30 -0.69 19.03 11.58
N ASP A 31 -0.65 19.06 12.91
CA ASP A 31 0.51 18.62 13.71
C ASP A 31 0.87 17.14 13.45
N GLU A 32 -0.13 16.28 13.31
CA GLU A 32 0.10 14.87 13.03
C GLU A 32 0.57 14.64 11.59
N ALA A 33 -0.02 15.35 10.63
CA ALA A 33 0.40 15.30 9.23
C ALA A 33 1.85 15.76 9.08
N GLU A 34 2.24 16.87 9.70
CA GLU A 34 3.62 17.37 9.69
C GLU A 34 4.58 16.39 10.37
N ARG A 35 4.22 15.86 11.54
CA ARG A 35 5.03 14.84 12.25
C ARG A 35 5.30 13.62 11.38
N ILE A 36 4.31 13.18 10.61
CA ILE A 36 4.42 12.02 9.72
C ILE A 36 5.24 12.37 8.48
N LEU A 37 4.91 13.46 7.79
CA LEU A 37 5.57 13.89 6.56
C LEU A 37 7.07 14.18 6.79
N ASN A 38 7.43 14.75 7.94
CA ASN A 38 8.83 14.99 8.32
C ASN A 38 9.67 13.70 8.44
N LYS A 39 9.02 12.54 8.63
CA LYS A 39 9.69 11.24 8.70
C LYS A 39 9.59 10.42 7.43
N ILE A 40 8.74 10.79 6.46
CA ILE A 40 8.50 9.98 5.27
C ILE A 40 9.29 10.52 4.08
N LYS A 41 10.06 9.62 3.44
CA LYS A 41 10.66 9.85 2.14
C LYS A 41 9.94 8.99 1.10
N ILE A 42 9.14 9.65 0.25
CA ILE A 42 8.36 8.97 -0.79
C ILE A 42 9.25 8.68 -2.01
N HIS A 43 9.22 7.43 -2.47
CA HIS A 43 9.81 6.97 -3.71
C HIS A 43 8.70 6.49 -4.63
N TYR A 44 8.44 7.25 -5.69
CA TYR A 44 7.43 6.90 -6.67
C TYR A 44 7.95 5.86 -7.67
N THR A 45 7.12 4.87 -8.01
CA THR A 45 7.42 3.96 -9.13
C THR A 45 7.52 4.76 -10.44
N PRO A 46 8.45 4.44 -11.36
CA PRO A 46 8.49 5.11 -12.66
C PRO A 46 7.18 5.00 -13.43
N THR A 47 6.87 6.00 -14.24
CA THR A 47 5.71 5.95 -15.13
C THR A 47 5.82 4.75 -16.06
N HIS A 48 4.72 4.01 -16.24
CA HIS A 48 4.64 2.76 -17.01
C HIS A 48 5.48 1.59 -16.48
N ALA A 49 5.97 1.65 -15.23
CA ALA A 49 6.70 0.55 -14.57
C ALA A 49 5.83 -0.13 -13.52
N SER A 50 4.61 -0.51 -13.90
CA SER A 50 3.61 -1.08 -13.01
C SER A 50 4.06 -2.43 -12.41
N TRP A 51 4.90 -3.18 -13.14
CA TRP A 51 5.58 -4.39 -12.68
C TRP A 51 6.57 -4.20 -11.51
N LEU A 52 6.94 -2.96 -11.16
CA LEU A 52 7.72 -2.63 -9.96
C LEU A 52 6.84 -2.23 -8.77
N ASN A 53 5.52 -2.14 -8.94
CA ASN A 53 4.58 -1.78 -7.89
C ASN A 53 4.21 -3.03 -7.08
N ALA A 54 4.69 -3.11 -5.84
CA ALA A 54 4.43 -4.25 -4.95
C ALA A 54 2.92 -4.52 -4.78
N VAL A 55 2.08 -3.48 -4.78
CA VAL A 55 0.62 -3.67 -4.68
C VAL A 55 0.04 -4.37 -5.90
N GLU A 56 0.53 -4.08 -7.09
CA GLU A 56 0.07 -4.76 -8.32
C GLU A 56 0.51 -6.21 -8.38
N ILE A 57 1.71 -6.52 -7.86
CA ILE A 57 2.19 -7.90 -7.72
C ILE A 57 1.24 -8.68 -6.79
N GLU A 58 0.92 -8.13 -5.62
CA GLU A 58 -0.03 -8.76 -4.69
C GLU A 58 -1.41 -8.92 -5.33
N ILE A 59 -1.92 -7.90 -6.05
CA ILE A 59 -3.21 -8.01 -6.77
C ILE A 59 -3.18 -9.12 -7.82
N ASN A 60 -2.05 -9.32 -8.52
CA ASN A 60 -1.91 -10.43 -9.46
C ASN A 60 -1.97 -11.79 -8.76
N VAL A 61 -1.37 -11.90 -7.57
CA VAL A 61 -1.52 -13.09 -6.71
C VAL A 61 -2.98 -13.27 -6.27
N LEU A 62 -3.69 -12.18 -5.92
CA LEU A 62 -5.13 -12.25 -5.62
C LEU A 62 -5.91 -12.80 -6.81
N ASP A 63 -5.63 -12.30 -8.01
CA ASP A 63 -6.30 -12.74 -9.24
C ASP A 63 -6.13 -14.26 -9.41
N ILE A 64 -4.89 -14.75 -9.39
CA ILE A 64 -4.58 -16.18 -9.55
C ILE A 64 -5.29 -17.06 -8.50
N GLU A 65 -5.30 -16.64 -7.23
CA GLU A 65 -5.84 -17.47 -6.13
C GLU A 65 -7.36 -17.33 -5.95
N CYS A 66 -7.97 -16.27 -6.49
CA CYS A 66 -9.36 -15.90 -6.16
C CYS A 66 -10.30 -15.79 -7.36
N THR A 67 -9.83 -15.63 -8.60
CA THR A 67 -10.73 -15.41 -9.75
C THR A 67 -11.10 -16.66 -10.54
N ASP A 68 -10.43 -17.79 -10.30
CA ASP A 68 -10.84 -19.11 -10.84
C ASP A 68 -11.92 -19.81 -9.98
N ARG A 69 -12.51 -19.11 -9.00
CA ARG A 69 -13.56 -19.66 -8.14
C ARG A 69 -14.62 -18.63 -7.78
N ARG A 70 -15.82 -19.12 -7.47
CA ARG A 70 -16.87 -18.29 -6.85
C ARG A 70 -16.58 -18.14 -5.37
N ILE A 71 -16.71 -16.91 -4.88
CA ILE A 71 -16.63 -16.58 -3.45
C ILE A 71 -18.07 -16.42 -2.95
N GLU A 72 -18.47 -17.27 -2.01
CA GLU A 72 -19.86 -17.39 -1.55
C GLU A 72 -20.32 -16.16 -0.74
N ASP A 73 -19.45 -15.61 0.12
CA ASP A 73 -19.74 -14.43 0.91
C ASP A 73 -18.49 -13.61 1.29
N MET A 74 -18.74 -12.41 1.84
CA MET A 74 -17.69 -11.46 2.26
C MET A 74 -16.78 -11.99 3.38
N GLY A 75 -17.29 -12.83 4.28
CA GLY A 75 -16.51 -13.45 5.33
C GLY A 75 -15.39 -14.32 4.76
N ILE A 76 -15.71 -15.10 3.70
CA ILE A 76 -14.73 -15.93 2.98
C ILE A 76 -13.70 -15.07 2.21
N LEU A 77 -14.14 -13.96 1.63
CA LEU A 77 -13.23 -13.01 0.96
C LEU A 77 -12.16 -12.46 1.92
N VAL A 78 -12.55 -12.10 3.14
CA VAL A 78 -11.68 -11.42 4.12
C VAL A 78 -10.67 -12.37 4.78
N ILE A 79 -10.98 -13.66 4.90
CA ILE A 79 -10.13 -14.66 5.58
C ILE A 79 -9.25 -15.48 4.62
N THR A 80 -9.36 -15.28 3.30
CA THR A 80 -8.55 -16.01 2.33
C THR A 80 -7.07 -15.69 2.58
N LYS A 81 -6.37 -16.62 3.23
CA LYS A 81 -4.92 -16.55 3.44
C LYS A 81 -4.21 -16.93 2.15
N PHE A 82 -3.42 -16.02 1.62
CA PHE A 82 -2.59 -16.25 0.44
C PHE A 82 -1.53 -17.30 0.78
N SER A 83 -1.60 -18.46 0.11
CA SER A 83 -0.67 -19.57 0.35
C SER A 83 0.65 -19.39 -0.41
N SER A 84 0.67 -18.48 -1.39
CA SER A 84 1.76 -18.27 -2.35
C SER A 84 2.80 -17.23 -1.94
N MET A 85 2.64 -16.51 -0.82
CA MET A 85 3.71 -15.67 -0.25
C MET A 85 4.74 -16.53 0.49
N HIS A 86 5.51 -17.32 -0.24
CA HIS A 86 6.78 -17.86 0.22
C HIS A 86 7.87 -17.17 -0.61
N ALA A 87 8.41 -16.07 -0.08
CA ALA A 87 9.65 -15.46 -0.54
C ALA A 87 10.79 -15.92 0.39
#